data_AF-A0A662VJA2-F1
#
_entry.id   AF-A0A662VJA2-F1
#
_cell.length_a   1.000
_cell.length_b   1.000
_cell.length_c   1.000
_cell.angle_alpha   90.00
_cell.angle_beta   90.00
_cell.angle_gamma   90.00
#
_symmetry.space_group_name_H-M   'P 1'
#
loop_
_entity.id
_entity.type
_entity.pdbx_description
1 polymer ?
#
loop_
_entity_poly.entity_id
_entity_poly.type
_entity_poly.pdbx_seq_one_letter_code
_entity_poly.pdbx_strand_id
1 'polypeptide(L)' 'MPLRVISFKADEKLLEKIDKYSAELGLTRSEFIRMAVEKYIYLLGKLEEKKEKQIEEYEEEVIIIS' A
#
# COMPACT_ATOMS: atom_id res chain seq x y z
N MET A 1 -4.27 -15.41 -12.88
CA MET A 1 -5.52 -15.53 -12.10
C MET A 1 -6.61 -14.68 -12.75
N PRO A 2 -7.90 -15.05 -12.68
CA PRO A 2 -8.98 -14.26 -13.28
C PRO A 2 -9.20 -12.93 -12.52
N LEU A 3 -9.50 -11.86 -13.26
CA LEU A 3 -9.88 -10.56 -12.67
C LEU A 3 -11.33 -10.60 -12.17
N ARG A 4 -11.58 -10.04 -11.00
CA ARG A 4 -12.94 -9.81 -10.46
C ARG A 4 -13.22 -8.31 -10.41
N VAL A 5 -14.46 -7.92 -10.74
CA VAL A 5 -14.91 -6.53 -10.63
C VAL A 5 -15.29 -6.24 -9.18
N ILE A 6 -14.82 -5.10 -8.66
CA ILE A 6 -15.20 -4.58 -7.35
C ILE A 6 -15.76 -3.18 -7.51
N SER A 7 -16.73 -2.82 -6.68
CA SER A 7 -17.27 -1.46 -6.57
C SER A 7 -16.85 -0.85 -5.24
N PHE A 8 -16.34 0.37 -5.25
CA PHE A 8 -16.05 1.14 -4.04
C PHE A 8 -16.61 2.55 -4.17
N LYS A 9 -16.87 3.20 -3.03
CA LYS A 9 -17.32 4.59 -2.97
C LYS A 9 -16.10 5.50 -2.83
N ALA A 10 -16.05 6.55 -3.62
CA ALA A 10 -15.04 7.60 -3.58
C ALA A 10 -15.73 8.97 -3.57
N ASP A 11 -15.13 9.94 -2.89
CA ASP A 11 -15.56 11.32 -3.05
C ASP A 11 -15.08 11.89 -4.39
N GLU A 12 -15.69 13.00 -4.81
CA GLU A 12 -15.39 13.66 -6.08
C GLU A 12 -13.91 14.03 -6.19
N LYS A 13 -13.33 14.56 -5.10
CA LYS A 13 -11.94 15.01 -5.07
C LYS A 13 -10.95 13.86 -5.30
N LEU A 14 -11.26 12.67 -4.80
CA LEU A 14 -10.46 11.48 -5.03
C LEU A 14 -10.59 10.98 -6.46
N LEU A 15 -11.82 10.99 -7.02
CA LEU A 15 -12.05 10.62 -8.43
C LEU A 15 -11.29 11.55 -9.37
N GLU A 16 -11.37 12.87 -9.17
CA GLU A 16 -10.64 13.86 -9.96
C GLU A 16 -9.12 13.61 -9.93
N LYS A 17 -8.57 13.27 -8.77
CA LYS A 17 -7.14 12.94 -8.63
C LYS A 17 -6.78 11.67 -9.40
N ILE A 18 -7.60 10.61 -9.28
CA ILE A 18 -7.38 9.36 -10.00
C ILE A 18 -7.40 9.61 -11.50
N ASP A 19 -8.41 10.32 -11.99
CA ASP A 19 -8.56 10.62 -13.41
C ASP A 19 -7.39 11.46 -13.92
N LYS A 20 -6.99 12.51 -13.19
CA LYS A 20 -5.82 13.34 -13.52
C LYS A 20 -4.54 12.52 -13.63
N TYR A 21 -4.19 11.75 -12.60
CA TYR A 21 -2.91 11.02 -12.58
C TYR A 21 -2.90 9.84 -13.55
N SER A 22 -4.04 9.16 -13.73
CA SER A 22 -4.14 8.10 -14.74
C SER A 22 -3.91 8.66 -16.14
N ALA A 23 -4.48 9.83 -16.47
CA ALA A 23 -4.27 10.51 -17.74
C ALA A 23 -2.80 10.97 -17.93
N GLU A 24 -2.19 11.60 -16.92
CA GLU A 24 -0.79 12.04 -16.98
C GLU A 24 0.19 10.89 -17.20
N LEU A 25 -0.14 9.69 -16.70
CA LEU A 25 0.68 8.49 -16.84
C LEU A 25 0.32 7.63 -18.07
N GLY A 26 -0.69 8.02 -18.85
CA GLY A 26 -1.19 7.23 -19.99
C GLY A 26 -1.80 5.88 -19.59
N LEU A 27 -2.33 5.78 -18.37
CA LEU A 27 -2.95 4.59 -17.81
C LEU A 27 -4.47 4.70 -17.81
N THR A 28 -5.16 3.56 -17.87
CA THR A 28 -6.57 3.51 -17.50
C THR A 28 -6.74 3.67 -15.99
N ARG A 29 -7.91 4.14 -15.55
CA ARG A 29 -8.24 4.21 -14.12
C ARG A 29 -8.04 2.87 -13.42
N SER A 30 -8.45 1.77 -14.04
CA SER A 30 -8.35 0.42 -13.48
C SER A 30 -6.90 0.00 -13.25
N GLU A 31 -6.00 0.34 -14.18
CA GLU A 31 -4.55 0.09 -14.01
C GLU A 31 -3.98 0.94 -12.89
N PHE A 32 -4.29 2.25 -12.90
CA PHE A 32 -3.82 3.16 -11.88
C PHE A 32 -4.28 2.75 -10.46
N ILE A 33 -5.57 2.43 -10.30
CA ILE A 33 -6.13 1.98 -9.02
C ILE A 33 -5.47 0.67 -8.58
N ARG A 34 -5.28 -0.30 -9.49
CA ARG A 34 -4.61 -1.57 -9.15
C ARG A 34 -3.19 -1.33 -8.67
N MET A 35 -2.41 -0.52 -9.39
CA MET A 35 -1.04 -0.17 -9.00
C MET A 35 -1.00 0.55 -7.64
N ALA A 36 -1.95 1.47 -7.39
CA ALA A 36 -2.04 2.18 -6.12
C ALA A 36 -2.33 1.23 -4.95
N VAL A 37 -3.26 0.28 -5.14
CA VAL A 37 -3.61 -0.73 -4.13
C VAL A 37 -2.43 -1.68 -3.87
N GLU A 38 -1.79 -2.20 -4.92
CA GLU A 38 -0.60 -3.06 -4.79
C GLU A 38 0.54 -2.35 -4.05
N LYS A 39 0.80 -1.08 -4.40
CA LYS A 39 1.82 -0.27 -3.72
C LYS A 39 1.46 -0.04 -2.26
N TYR A 40 0.20 0.22 -1.94
CA TYR A 40 -0.24 0.41 -0.56
C TYR A 40 -0.05 -0.86 0.27
N ILE A 41 -0.46 -2.01 -0.26
CA ILE A 41 -0.26 -3.32 0.40
C ILE A 41 1.23 -3.60 0.63
N TYR A 42 2.08 -3.36 -0.37
CA TYR A 42 3.53 -3.53 -0.23
C TYR A 42 4.11 -2.64 0.88
N LEU A 43 3.71 -1.37 0.94
CA LEU A 43 4.16 -0.45 1.98
C LEU A 43 3.71 -0.89 3.38
N LEU A 44 2.49 -1.41 3.53
CA LEU A 44 2.01 -1.97 4.80
C LEU A 44 2.86 -3.16 5.24
N GLY A 45 3.10 -4.14 4.36
CA GLY A 45 3.95 -5.30 4.69
C GLY A 45 5.38 -4.89 5.08
N LYS A 46 5.95 -3.89 4.41
CA LYS A 46 7.28 -3.36 4.78
C LYS A 46 7.30 -2.65 6.14
N LEU A 47 6.18 -2.08 6.58
CA LEU A 47 6.08 -1.47 7.90
C LEU A 47 5.96 -2.54 8.99
N GLU A 48 5.25 -3.64 8.72
CA GLU A 48 5.14 -4.78 9.62
C GLU A 48 6.51 -5.45 9.83
N GLU A 49 7.23 -5.76 8.74
CA GLU A 49 8.59 -6.31 8.79
C GLU A 49 9.56 -5.43 9.60
N LYS A 50 9.43 -4.09 9.53
CA LYS A 50 10.27 -3.16 10.29
C LYS A 50 9.95 -3.14 11.77
N LYS A 51 8.67 -3.30 12.15
CA LYS A 51 8.25 -3.35 13.55
C LYS A 51 8.73 -4.63 14.21
N GLU A 52 8.59 -5.77 13.53
CA GLU A 52 9.05 -7.07 14.03
C GLU A 52 10.55 -7.06 14.31
N LYS A 53 11.36 -6.54 13.37
CA LYS A 53 12.82 -6.43 13.56
C LYS A 53 13.23 -5.53 14.73
N GLN A 54 12.52 -4.43 14.95
CA GLN A 54 12.79 -3.56 16.10
C GLN A 54 12.46 -4.27 17.40
N ILE A 55 11.36 -5.02 17.46
CA ILE A 55 10.98 -5.78 18.67
C ILE A 55 12.03 -6.87 18.96
N GLU A 56 12.49 -7.62 17.95
CA GLU A 56 13.56 -8.61 18.12
C GLU A 56 14.86 -7.97 18.63
N GLU A 57 15.27 -6.83 18.07
CA GLU A 57 16.49 -6.10 18.51
C GLU A 57 16.38 -5.61 19.97
N TYR A 58 15.20 -5.11 20.39
CA TYR A 58 14.95 -4.74 21.78
C TYR A 58 14.94 -5.95 22.73
N GLU A 59 14.37 -7.08 22.32
CA GLU A 59 14.38 -8.30 23.13
C GLU A 59 15.81 -8.86 23.28
N GLU A 60 16.62 -8.84 22.22
CA GLU A 60 18.04 -9.23 22.28
C GLU A 60 18.84 -8.30 23.21
N GLU A 61 18.67 -6.98 23.11
CA GLU A 61 19.35 -6.02 24.00
C GLU A 61 19.00 -6.23 25.48
N VAL A 62 17.73 -6.49 25.80
CA VAL A 62 17.27 -6.72 27.18
C VAL A 62 17.83 -8.03 27.76
N ILE A 63 17.99 -9.06 26.94
CA ILE A 63 18.60 -10.33 27.36
C ILE A 63 20.09 -10.15 27.67
N ILE A 64 20.82 -9.32 26.93
CA ILE A 64 22.27 -9.11 27.12
C ILE A 64 22.58 -8.36 28.43
N ILE A 65 21.67 -7.49 28.90
CA ILE A 65 21.86 -6.67 30.10
C ILE A 65 21.33 -7.31 31.40
N SER A 66 20.75 -8.51 31.32
CA SER A 66 20.19 -9.27 32.47
C SER A 66 21.13 -10.39 32.92
#